data_AF-A0A1C5CK83-F1
#
_entry.id   AF-A0A1C5CK83-F1
#
_cell.length_a   1.000
_cell.length_b   1.000
_cell.length_c   1.000
_cell.angle_alpha   90.00
_cell.angle_beta   90.00
_cell.angle_gamma   90.00
#
_symmetry.space_group_name_H-M   'P 1'
#
loop_
_entity.id
_entity.type
_entity.pdbx_description
1 polymer ?
#
loop_
_entity_poly.entity_id
_entity_poly.type
_entity_poly.pdbx_seq_one_letter_code
_entity_poly.pdbx_strand_id
1 'polypeptide(L)'
;MRTAATASRRSSAVRHPARAVPGARRRRPRHGDIAVDTATGLLVDLRQAPDSVRVLPRGQASGRYSCLACGRTLELCGPRDHTDFTARFRHTRHEIDRCPATPGYLARVRAAVTDTQALAERLAAAAPGVRIQAAMTATAEPKVMPVLALRLEAPSGAGVIHLPHGELSDHQADRILANRNTATRQWVLFDRHDGAHYRAAGQVQVRTRRQDQRIDKISPTSGQQRLAQAQFAVAWRDDGTLLLPFGGHPITYPPRATEDWSGSAASWQRDWKISHPRPADGAAWWGLLPLPLRALAAPALLGAAVTAMTDLEAAQSGREAYRRGKARERYAQQARLTTARPRQLALPLPADTAASPDSTISAADQTPQSPAAAAPAPDPETAAHEGRPRRWRRWRRLLARLRHR
;
A
#
# COMPACT_ATOMS: atom_id res chain seq x y z
N MET A 1 -9.76 32.81 -96.71
CA MET A 1 -11.08 33.42 -96.44
C MET A 1 -11.61 32.90 -95.10
N ARG A 2 -11.88 33.84 -94.16
CA ARG A 2 -13.04 33.91 -93.24
C ARG A 2 -13.53 32.60 -92.56
N THR A 3 -13.21 32.36 -91.27
CA THR A 3 -13.96 32.71 -90.02
C THR A 3 -15.25 31.93 -89.74
N ALA A 4 -15.28 31.19 -88.62
CA ALA A 4 -16.33 31.14 -87.57
C ALA A 4 -16.06 29.92 -86.65
N ALA A 5 -15.64 30.08 -85.39
CA ALA A 5 -16.36 30.53 -84.20
C ALA A 5 -17.19 29.43 -83.49
N THR A 6 -16.60 28.91 -82.40
CA THR A 6 -17.20 28.63 -81.07
C THR A 6 -18.55 27.93 -80.94
N ALA A 7 -18.53 26.77 -80.26
CA ALA A 7 -19.51 26.44 -79.22
C ALA A 7 -18.86 25.58 -78.12
N SER A 8 -18.54 26.24 -77.01
CA SER A 8 -18.09 25.66 -75.75
C SER A 8 -19.27 24.99 -75.04
N ARG A 9 -19.25 23.67 -74.89
CA ARG A 9 -20.13 22.94 -73.96
C ARG A 9 -19.41 22.74 -72.63
N ARG A 10 -19.81 23.54 -71.64
CA ARG A 10 -19.51 23.33 -70.22
C ARG A 10 -20.13 22.00 -69.77
N SER A 11 -19.30 20.98 -69.53
CA SER A 11 -19.68 19.87 -68.65
C SER A 11 -19.55 20.32 -67.20
N SER A 12 -20.69 20.53 -66.55
CA SER A 12 -20.80 20.70 -65.10
C SER A 12 -20.32 19.42 -64.41
N ALA A 13 -19.06 19.39 -63.98
CA ALA A 13 -18.58 18.42 -63.03
C ALA A 13 -19.26 18.67 -61.68
N VAL A 14 -20.26 17.85 -61.36
CA VAL A 14 -20.81 17.73 -60.01
C VAL A 14 -19.66 17.23 -59.13
N ARG A 15 -19.05 18.16 -58.38
CA ARG A 15 -18.13 17.82 -57.29
C ARG A 15 -18.92 17.07 -56.23
N HIS A 16 -18.80 15.76 -56.20
CA HIS A 16 -19.16 14.99 -55.01
C HIS A 16 -18.32 15.52 -53.84
N PRO A 17 -18.92 15.98 -52.73
CA PRO A 17 -18.16 16.36 -51.57
C PRO A 17 -17.43 15.11 -51.06
N ALA A 18 -16.11 15.25 -50.91
CA ALA A 18 -15.25 14.28 -50.27
C ALA A 18 -15.92 13.79 -48.98
N ARG A 19 -16.15 12.48 -48.90
CA ARG A 19 -16.64 11.79 -47.70
C ARG A 19 -15.76 12.22 -46.54
N ALA A 20 -16.29 13.11 -45.70
CA ALA A 20 -15.72 13.41 -44.42
C ALA A 20 -15.62 12.09 -43.63
N VAL A 21 -14.39 11.70 -43.29
CA VAL A 21 -14.12 10.61 -42.35
C VAL A 21 -14.96 10.88 -41.10
N PRO A 22 -15.84 9.96 -40.66
CA PRO A 22 -16.62 10.17 -39.45
C PRO A 22 -15.64 10.33 -38.29
N GLY A 23 -15.53 11.56 -37.79
CA GLY A 23 -14.71 11.86 -36.62
C GLY A 23 -15.04 10.88 -35.51
N ALA A 24 -14.02 10.23 -34.98
CA ALA A 24 -14.10 9.34 -33.82
C ALA A 24 -14.70 10.13 -32.65
N ARG A 25 -16.04 10.16 -32.56
CA ARG A 25 -16.75 10.56 -31.35
C ARG A 25 -16.26 9.61 -30.28
N ARG A 26 -15.36 10.09 -29.41
CA ARG A 26 -14.93 9.40 -28.19
C ARG A 26 -16.19 9.12 -27.36
N ARG A 27 -16.86 8.00 -27.66
CA ARG A 27 -17.99 7.51 -26.87
C ARG A 27 -17.40 7.19 -25.52
N ARG A 28 -17.81 7.96 -24.50
CA ARG A 28 -17.53 7.65 -23.10
C ARG A 28 -17.87 6.16 -22.87
N PRO A 29 -17.01 5.41 -22.15
CA PRO A 29 -17.28 4.00 -21.87
C PRO A 29 -18.69 3.84 -21.28
N ARG A 30 -19.50 2.99 -21.90
CA ARG A 30 -20.85 2.65 -21.45
C ARG A 30 -20.77 1.62 -20.33
N HIS A 31 -21.90 1.34 -19.68
CA HIS A 31 -21.95 0.32 -18.63
C HIS A 31 -21.81 -1.07 -19.28
N GLY A 32 -20.90 -1.91 -18.78
CA GLY A 32 -20.68 -3.26 -19.31
C GLY A 32 -19.60 -3.39 -20.40
N ASP A 33 -18.82 -2.33 -20.69
CA ASP A 33 -17.73 -2.41 -21.68
C ASP A 33 -16.54 -3.25 -21.21
N ILE A 34 -16.37 -3.41 -19.89
CA ILE A 34 -15.34 -4.28 -19.30
C ILE A 34 -16.05 -5.34 -18.46
N ALA A 35 -15.77 -6.60 -18.79
CA ALA A 35 -16.33 -7.76 -18.12
C ALA A 35 -15.23 -8.67 -17.61
N VAL A 36 -15.61 -9.60 -16.75
CA VAL A 36 -14.75 -10.71 -16.36
C VAL A 36 -15.11 -11.91 -17.22
N ASP A 37 -14.14 -12.50 -17.91
CA ASP A 37 -14.28 -13.83 -18.47
C ASP A 37 -14.27 -14.84 -17.31
N THR A 38 -15.36 -15.56 -17.09
CA THR A 38 -15.57 -16.45 -15.94
C THR A 38 -14.75 -17.74 -16.02
N ALA A 39 -14.33 -18.16 -17.22
CA ALA A 39 -13.48 -19.33 -17.40
C ALA A 39 -12.03 -19.01 -17.02
N THR A 40 -11.56 -17.82 -17.37
CA THR A 40 -10.14 -17.44 -17.18
C THR A 40 -9.92 -16.50 -15.99
N GLY A 41 -10.96 -15.80 -15.54
CA GLY A 41 -10.90 -14.71 -14.55
C GLY A 41 -10.31 -13.41 -15.10
N LEU A 42 -10.05 -13.32 -16.42
CA LEU A 42 -9.43 -12.15 -17.04
C LEU A 42 -10.43 -11.01 -17.24
N LEU A 43 -9.94 -9.77 -17.14
CA LEU A 43 -10.70 -8.60 -17.55
C LEU A 43 -10.64 -8.47 -19.07
N VAL A 44 -11.79 -8.38 -19.71
CA VAL A 44 -11.93 -8.25 -21.15
C VAL A 44 -12.62 -6.92 -21.47
N ASP A 45 -11.99 -6.11 -22.32
CA ASP A 45 -12.67 -4.98 -22.96
C ASP A 45 -13.51 -5.51 -24.11
N LEU A 46 -14.82 -5.59 -23.87
CA LEU A 46 -15.80 -6.12 -24.80
C LEU A 46 -15.99 -5.24 -26.05
N ARG A 47 -15.46 -4.01 -26.06
CA ARG A 47 -15.43 -3.15 -27.25
C ARG A 47 -14.30 -3.51 -28.21
N GLN A 48 -13.20 -4.02 -27.65
CA GLN A 48 -11.97 -4.36 -28.38
C GLN A 48 -11.81 -5.87 -28.57
N ALA A 49 -12.72 -6.66 -28.00
CA ALA A 49 -12.58 -8.09 -27.94
C ALA A 49 -12.38 -8.71 -29.35
N PRO A 50 -11.41 -9.62 -29.49
CA PRO A 50 -11.03 -10.20 -30.78
C PRO A 50 -12.12 -11.13 -31.31
N ASP A 51 -11.87 -11.73 -32.48
CA ASP A 51 -12.77 -12.65 -33.20
C ASP A 51 -13.45 -13.70 -32.30
N SER A 52 -12.87 -14.06 -31.15
CA SER A 52 -13.46 -14.92 -30.12
C SER A 52 -14.83 -14.46 -29.58
N VAL A 53 -15.18 -13.16 -29.65
CA VAL A 53 -16.53 -12.68 -29.31
C VAL A 53 -17.49 -12.77 -30.49
N ARG A 54 -16.98 -12.74 -31.73
CA ARG A 54 -17.78 -12.85 -32.96
C ARG A 54 -18.34 -14.26 -33.17
N VAL A 55 -17.69 -15.28 -32.59
CA VAL A 55 -18.08 -16.70 -32.68
C VAL A 55 -19.11 -17.10 -31.61
N LEU A 56 -19.45 -16.23 -30.66
CA LEU A 56 -20.38 -16.58 -29.58
C LEU A 56 -21.85 -16.54 -30.06
N PRO A 57 -22.65 -17.59 -29.75
CA PRO A 57 -24.06 -17.61 -30.13
C PRO A 57 -24.88 -16.51 -29.43
N ARG A 58 -25.90 -15.98 -30.15
CA ARG A 58 -26.87 -15.00 -29.62
C ARG A 58 -27.49 -15.49 -28.32
N GLY A 59 -27.68 -14.58 -27.36
CA GLY A 59 -28.40 -14.88 -26.11
C GLY A 59 -27.69 -15.85 -25.16
N GLN A 60 -26.56 -16.40 -25.59
CA GLN A 60 -25.75 -17.30 -24.80
C GLN A 60 -24.28 -16.88 -24.95
N ALA A 61 -23.90 -15.84 -24.20
CA ALA A 61 -22.54 -15.85 -23.70
C ALA A 61 -22.33 -17.00 -22.68
N SER A 62 -23.30 -17.89 -22.45
CA SER A 62 -23.24 -19.11 -21.63
C SER A 62 -22.63 -18.93 -20.24
N GLY A 63 -22.83 -17.79 -19.59
CA GLY A 63 -22.17 -17.51 -18.31
C GLY A 63 -20.68 -17.13 -18.43
N ARG A 64 -20.12 -17.08 -19.65
CA ARG A 64 -18.71 -16.77 -19.92
C ARG A 64 -18.31 -15.37 -19.50
N TYR A 65 -19.20 -14.38 -19.58
CA TYR A 65 -18.87 -13.02 -19.16
C TYR A 65 -19.78 -12.58 -18.02
N SER A 66 -19.18 -12.01 -16.97
CA SER A 66 -19.92 -11.41 -15.86
C SER A 66 -19.58 -9.93 -15.71
N CYS A 67 -20.57 -9.17 -15.24
CA CYS A 67 -20.40 -7.75 -14.94
C CYS A 67 -19.47 -7.60 -13.74
N LEU A 68 -18.34 -6.91 -13.91
CA LEU A 68 -17.40 -6.64 -12.82
C LEU A 68 -18.05 -5.91 -11.62
N ALA A 69 -19.08 -5.10 -11.88
CA ALA A 69 -19.72 -4.31 -10.83
C ALA A 69 -20.78 -5.08 -10.03
N CYS A 70 -21.63 -5.88 -10.67
CA CYS A 70 -22.73 -6.56 -9.97
C CYS A 70 -22.61 -8.09 -9.94
N GLY A 71 -21.58 -8.66 -10.58
CA GLY A 71 -21.36 -10.11 -10.66
C GLY A 71 -22.34 -10.87 -11.54
N ARG A 72 -23.45 -10.25 -11.99
CA ARG A 72 -24.43 -10.91 -12.86
C ARG A 72 -23.83 -11.25 -14.22
N THR A 73 -24.24 -12.39 -14.76
CA THR A 73 -23.93 -12.81 -16.13
C THR A 73 -24.37 -11.76 -17.14
N LEU A 74 -23.57 -11.58 -18.19
CA LEU A 74 -23.88 -10.71 -19.32
C LEU A 74 -24.37 -11.54 -20.51
N GLU A 75 -25.46 -11.10 -21.11
CA GLU A 75 -26.03 -11.61 -22.36
C GLU A 75 -25.47 -10.82 -23.55
N LEU A 76 -25.01 -11.54 -24.58
CA LEU A 76 -24.65 -10.95 -25.86
C LEU A 76 -25.92 -10.57 -26.63
N CYS A 77 -26.15 -9.26 -26.75
CA CYS A 77 -27.25 -8.68 -27.51
C CYS A 77 -26.84 -8.37 -28.96
N GLY A 78 -26.97 -9.39 -29.82
CA GLY A 78 -27.14 -9.27 -31.29
C GLY A 78 -25.86 -9.40 -32.15
N PRO A 79 -26.02 -9.81 -33.43
CA PRO A 79 -25.30 -9.45 -34.63
C PRO A 79 -26.22 -8.72 -35.64
N ARG A 80 -25.61 -7.88 -36.47
CA ARG A 80 -25.88 -7.85 -37.92
C ARG A 80 -24.54 -7.76 -38.63
N ASP A 81 -24.45 -8.47 -39.74
CA ASP A 81 -23.31 -8.65 -40.65
C ASP A 81 -22.96 -7.35 -41.38
N HIS A 82 -22.71 -6.30 -40.60
CA HIS A 82 -22.23 -5.01 -41.06
C HIS A 82 -20.85 -4.81 -40.48
N THR A 83 -19.94 -4.33 -41.31
CA THR A 83 -18.56 -3.97 -40.94
C THR A 83 -18.47 -3.01 -39.75
N ASP A 84 -19.58 -2.35 -39.41
CA ASP A 84 -19.67 -1.32 -38.36
C ASP A 84 -20.32 -1.81 -37.05
N PHE A 85 -20.56 -3.11 -36.88
CA PHE A 85 -21.22 -3.64 -35.67
C PHE A 85 -20.24 -3.82 -34.49
N THR A 86 -20.51 -3.14 -33.38
CA THR A 86 -19.83 -3.35 -32.08
C THR A 86 -20.69 -4.29 -31.22
N ALA A 87 -20.12 -5.41 -30.76
CA ALA A 87 -20.78 -6.33 -29.83
C ALA A 87 -21.34 -5.59 -28.60
N ARG A 88 -22.59 -5.90 -28.22
CA ARG A 88 -23.25 -5.27 -27.06
C ARG A 88 -23.57 -6.31 -26.01
N PHE A 89 -23.15 -6.07 -24.77
CA PHE A 89 -23.41 -6.96 -23.64
C PHE A 89 -24.36 -6.28 -22.65
N ARG A 90 -25.30 -7.05 -22.07
CA ARG A 90 -26.36 -6.56 -21.16
C ARG A 90 -26.65 -7.55 -20.04
N HIS A 91 -27.30 -7.15 -18.95
CA HIS A 91 -27.64 -8.09 -17.86
C HIS A 91 -28.83 -8.98 -18.22
N THR A 92 -29.86 -8.42 -18.87
CA THR A 92 -31.01 -9.15 -19.39
C THR A 92 -31.52 -8.47 -20.66
N ARG A 93 -32.24 -9.21 -21.51
CA ARG A 93 -32.93 -8.68 -22.70
C ARG A 93 -33.87 -7.49 -22.41
N HIS A 94 -34.45 -7.43 -21.21
CA HIS A 94 -35.47 -6.44 -20.82
C HIS A 94 -34.91 -5.23 -20.05
N GLU A 95 -33.74 -5.35 -19.40
CA GLU A 95 -33.07 -4.24 -18.69
C GLU A 95 -31.87 -3.73 -19.48
N ILE A 96 -32.19 -2.94 -20.51
CA ILE A 96 -31.30 -2.67 -21.64
C ILE A 96 -29.98 -1.95 -21.29
N ASP A 97 -29.92 -1.20 -20.18
CA ASP A 97 -28.75 -0.34 -19.87
C ASP A 97 -28.44 -0.16 -18.37
N ARG A 98 -29.12 -0.88 -17.46
CA ARG A 98 -28.96 -0.63 -16.01
C ARG A 98 -28.25 -1.79 -15.35
N CYS A 99 -27.02 -1.54 -14.91
CA CYS A 99 -26.43 -2.35 -13.86
C CYS A 99 -27.20 -2.07 -12.56
N PRO A 100 -27.57 -3.08 -11.76
CA PRO A 100 -28.23 -2.88 -10.47
C PRO A 100 -27.31 -2.21 -9.44
N ALA A 101 -26.00 -2.16 -9.70
CA ALA A 101 -25.06 -1.47 -8.85
C ALA A 101 -25.32 0.05 -8.83
N THR A 102 -25.14 0.69 -7.68
CA THR A 102 -25.36 2.12 -7.53
C THR A 102 -24.39 2.92 -8.42
N PRO A 103 -24.78 4.11 -8.92
CA PRO A 103 -23.89 4.94 -9.75
C PRO A 103 -22.55 5.25 -9.08
N GLY A 104 -22.55 5.48 -7.77
CA GLY A 104 -21.33 5.72 -7.00
C GLY A 104 -20.40 4.51 -6.95
N TYR A 105 -20.93 3.31 -6.77
CA TYR A 105 -20.15 2.07 -6.81
C TYR A 105 -19.59 1.81 -8.21
N LEU A 106 -20.40 2.01 -9.25
CA LEU A 106 -19.96 1.88 -10.65
C LEU A 106 -18.81 2.82 -11.00
N ALA A 107 -18.85 4.06 -10.49
CA ALA A 107 -17.76 5.01 -10.68
C ALA A 107 -16.46 4.54 -10.01
N ARG A 108 -16.54 3.94 -8.82
CA ARG A 108 -15.36 3.36 -8.14
C ARG A 108 -14.78 2.17 -8.89
N VAL A 109 -15.63 1.26 -9.37
CA VAL A 109 -15.18 0.11 -10.19
C VAL A 109 -14.46 0.60 -11.46
N ARG A 110 -15.01 1.60 -12.16
CA ARG A 110 -14.36 2.20 -13.33
C ARG A 110 -13.01 2.84 -12.99
N ALA A 111 -12.93 3.54 -11.87
CA ALA A 111 -11.67 4.13 -11.40
C ALA A 111 -10.64 3.04 -11.10
N ALA A 112 -11.02 1.97 -10.41
CA ALA A 112 -10.17 0.83 -10.10
C ALA A 112 -9.61 0.14 -11.36
N VAL A 113 -10.46 -0.06 -12.37
CA VAL A 113 -10.01 -0.63 -13.66
C VAL A 113 -9.06 0.31 -14.38
N THR A 114 -9.36 1.62 -14.42
CA THR A 114 -8.51 2.62 -15.06
C THR A 114 -7.13 2.65 -14.38
N ASP A 115 -7.10 2.63 -13.06
CA ASP A 115 -5.86 2.60 -12.28
C ASP A 115 -5.05 1.32 -12.53
N THR A 116 -5.73 0.17 -12.55
CA THR A 116 -5.12 -1.14 -12.83
C THR A 116 -4.50 -1.18 -14.24
N GLN A 117 -5.20 -0.66 -15.24
CA GLN A 117 -4.70 -0.54 -16.62
C GLN A 117 -3.50 0.40 -16.70
N ALA A 118 -3.56 1.56 -16.05
CA ALA A 118 -2.44 2.50 -16.02
C ALA A 118 -1.20 1.91 -15.33
N LEU A 119 -1.39 1.08 -14.29
CA LEU A 119 -0.28 0.34 -13.68
C LEU A 119 0.29 -0.72 -14.64
N ALA A 120 -0.55 -1.47 -15.33
CA ALA A 120 -0.13 -2.45 -16.33
C ALA A 120 0.71 -1.81 -17.44
N GLU A 121 0.28 -0.66 -17.96
CA GLU A 121 1.02 0.11 -18.98
C GLU A 121 2.40 0.56 -18.48
N ARG A 122 2.47 1.10 -17.25
CA ARG A 122 3.75 1.50 -16.65
C ARG A 122 4.70 0.33 -16.44
N LEU A 123 4.18 -0.82 -16.00
CA LEU A 123 4.99 -2.03 -15.80
C LEU A 123 5.47 -2.61 -17.13
N ALA A 124 4.62 -2.64 -18.16
CA ALA A 124 4.98 -3.08 -19.49
C ALA A 124 6.08 -2.19 -20.11
N ALA A 125 5.99 -0.87 -19.91
CA ALA A 125 7.02 0.07 -20.35
C ALA A 125 8.35 -0.12 -19.60
N ALA A 126 8.30 -0.49 -18.31
CA ALA A 126 9.49 -0.69 -17.48
C ALA A 126 10.16 -2.06 -17.67
N ALA A 127 9.45 -3.06 -18.19
CA ALA A 127 9.97 -4.40 -18.45
C ALA A 127 9.51 -4.94 -19.81
N PRO A 128 10.23 -4.59 -20.89
CA PRO A 128 9.97 -5.13 -22.21
C PRO A 128 10.02 -6.67 -22.20
N GLY A 129 9.07 -7.31 -22.87
CA GLY A 129 8.97 -8.77 -22.96
C GLY A 129 8.15 -9.44 -21.86
N VAL A 130 7.64 -8.69 -20.87
CA VAL A 130 6.65 -9.20 -19.91
C VAL A 130 5.25 -8.99 -20.49
N ARG A 131 4.49 -10.08 -20.64
CA ARG A 131 3.08 -10.01 -20.99
C ARG A 131 2.27 -9.79 -19.72
N ILE A 132 1.45 -8.74 -19.72
CA ILE A 132 0.64 -8.35 -18.56
C ILE A 132 -0.83 -8.41 -18.95
N GLN A 133 -1.62 -9.15 -18.16
CA GLN A 133 -3.06 -9.27 -18.33
C GLN A 133 -3.78 -8.84 -17.05
N ALA A 134 -4.78 -7.98 -17.17
CA ALA A 134 -5.62 -7.64 -16.04
C ALA A 134 -6.62 -8.77 -15.77
N ALA A 135 -6.84 -9.07 -14.49
CA ALA A 135 -7.70 -10.13 -14.02
C ALA A 135 -8.46 -9.69 -12.77
N MET A 136 -9.37 -10.55 -12.30
CA MET A 136 -10.02 -10.42 -11.01
C MET A 136 -9.72 -11.67 -10.18
N THR A 137 -9.27 -11.48 -8.93
CA THR A 137 -8.80 -12.59 -8.08
C THR A 137 -9.68 -12.85 -6.86
N ALA A 138 -10.41 -11.84 -6.41
CA ALA A 138 -11.43 -12.04 -5.39
C ALA A 138 -12.60 -11.10 -5.66
N THR A 139 -13.80 -11.66 -5.78
CA THR A 139 -15.03 -10.89 -5.54
C THR A 139 -15.32 -10.91 -4.06
N ALA A 140 -16.01 -9.90 -3.58
CA ALA A 140 -16.76 -10.04 -2.35
C ALA A 140 -18.23 -9.81 -2.68
N GLU A 141 -19.07 -9.98 -1.67
CA GLU A 141 -20.52 -9.78 -1.72
C GLU A 141 -20.91 -8.49 -2.47
N PRO A 142 -22.17 -8.42 -2.97
CA PRO A 142 -22.66 -7.21 -3.62
C PRO A 142 -22.35 -5.97 -2.78
N LYS A 143 -21.71 -4.95 -3.39
CA LYS A 143 -21.28 -3.65 -2.80
C LYS A 143 -19.84 -3.60 -2.24
N VAL A 144 -19.14 -4.72 -2.10
CA VAL A 144 -17.70 -4.71 -1.75
C VAL A 144 -16.87 -4.64 -3.03
N MET A 145 -15.86 -3.77 -3.06
CA MET A 145 -15.01 -3.58 -4.23
C MET A 145 -14.29 -4.88 -4.61
N PRO A 146 -14.26 -5.27 -5.90
CA PRO A 146 -13.52 -6.45 -6.32
C PRO A 146 -12.01 -6.21 -6.19
N VAL A 147 -11.28 -7.27 -5.80
CA VAL A 147 -9.83 -7.27 -5.88
C VAL A 147 -9.43 -7.59 -7.31
N LEU A 148 -8.90 -6.58 -8.00
CA LEU A 148 -8.32 -6.73 -9.32
C LEU A 148 -6.93 -7.32 -9.20
N ALA A 149 -6.38 -7.82 -10.29
CA ALA A 149 -5.01 -8.29 -10.34
C ALA A 149 -4.37 -8.06 -11.70
N LEU A 150 -3.05 -8.07 -11.71
CA LEU A 150 -2.24 -8.19 -12.92
C LEU A 150 -1.59 -9.57 -12.91
N ARG A 151 -1.84 -10.37 -13.95
CA ARG A 151 -1.10 -11.60 -14.23
C ARG A 151 0.06 -11.26 -15.14
N LEU A 152 1.25 -11.67 -14.74
CA LEU A 152 2.50 -11.41 -15.42
C LEU A 152 3.03 -12.74 -15.94
N GLU A 153 3.28 -12.81 -17.25
CA GLU A 153 4.00 -13.90 -17.90
C GLU A 153 5.33 -13.31 -18.37
N ALA A 154 6.42 -13.71 -17.71
CA ALA A 154 7.77 -13.28 -18.04
C ALA A 154 8.65 -14.51 -18.29
N PRO A 155 9.76 -14.39 -19.04
CA PRO A 155 10.74 -15.47 -19.20
C PRO A 155 11.29 -15.98 -17.86
N SER A 156 11.36 -15.11 -16.84
CA SER A 156 11.80 -15.45 -15.48
C SER A 156 10.75 -16.17 -14.64
N GLY A 157 9.57 -16.49 -15.19
CA GLY A 157 8.46 -17.13 -14.52
C GLY A 157 7.21 -16.25 -14.40
N ALA A 158 6.10 -16.88 -14.01
CA ALA A 158 4.81 -16.21 -13.86
C ALA A 158 4.64 -15.53 -12.49
N GLY A 159 3.86 -14.46 -12.46
CA GLY A 159 3.55 -13.71 -11.24
C GLY A 159 2.12 -13.17 -11.24
N VAL A 160 1.63 -12.87 -10.04
CA VAL A 160 0.33 -12.23 -9.83
C VAL A 160 0.51 -11.07 -8.87
N ILE A 161 -0.01 -9.90 -9.26
CA ILE A 161 -0.07 -8.71 -8.44
C ILE A 161 -1.54 -8.43 -8.12
N HIS A 162 -1.96 -8.70 -6.89
CA HIS A 162 -3.27 -8.35 -6.38
C HIS A 162 -3.34 -6.85 -6.07
N LEU A 163 -4.45 -6.23 -6.45
CA LEU A 163 -4.74 -4.80 -6.33
C LEU A 163 -6.07 -4.62 -5.60
N PRO A 164 -6.06 -4.62 -4.26
CA PRO A 164 -7.20 -4.18 -3.47
C PRO A 164 -7.52 -2.71 -3.77
N HIS A 165 -8.80 -2.39 -3.85
CA HIS A 165 -9.30 -1.01 -3.99
C HIS A 165 -10.31 -0.76 -2.87
N GLY A 166 -10.02 0.15 -1.95
CA GLY A 166 -10.75 0.26 -0.68
C GLY A 166 -10.34 -0.82 0.33
N GLU A 167 -11.06 -0.87 1.44
CA GLU A 167 -10.72 -1.78 2.54
C GLU A 167 -10.70 -3.24 2.08
N LEU A 168 -9.58 -3.93 2.35
CA LEU A 168 -9.43 -5.36 2.10
C LEU A 168 -10.09 -6.13 3.25
N SER A 169 -11.24 -6.73 2.99
CA SER A 169 -11.94 -7.52 4.00
C SER A 169 -11.23 -8.85 4.30
N ASP A 170 -11.48 -9.41 5.48
CA ASP A 170 -10.89 -10.69 5.88
C ASP A 170 -11.27 -11.82 4.93
N HIS A 171 -12.52 -11.87 4.45
CA HIS A 171 -12.96 -12.82 3.44
C HIS A 171 -12.21 -12.66 2.11
N GLN A 172 -11.90 -11.43 1.69
CA GLN A 172 -11.09 -11.20 0.48
C GLN A 172 -9.65 -11.67 0.68
N ALA A 173 -9.07 -11.42 1.85
CA ALA A 173 -7.75 -11.95 2.19
C ALA A 173 -7.76 -13.49 2.15
N ASP A 174 -8.78 -14.14 2.73
CA ASP A 174 -8.91 -15.60 2.71
C ASP A 174 -9.00 -16.16 1.29
N ARG A 175 -9.74 -15.49 0.39
CA ARG A 175 -9.83 -15.88 -1.02
C ARG A 175 -8.50 -15.70 -1.77
N ILE A 176 -7.74 -14.64 -1.47
CA ILE A 176 -6.39 -14.46 -2.02
C ILE A 176 -5.47 -15.59 -1.55
N LEU A 177 -5.53 -15.92 -0.24
CA LEU A 177 -4.75 -17.00 0.35
C LEU A 177 -5.10 -18.37 -0.25
N ALA A 178 -6.39 -18.66 -0.39
CA ALA A 178 -6.88 -19.93 -0.96
C ALA A 178 -6.47 -20.12 -2.42
N ASN A 179 -6.36 -19.03 -3.19
CA ASN A 179 -5.94 -19.05 -4.59
C ASN A 179 -4.42 -18.94 -4.78
N ARG A 180 -3.64 -19.04 -3.70
CA ARG A 180 -2.17 -18.93 -3.75
C ARG A 180 -1.60 -20.09 -4.58
N ASN A 181 -0.94 -19.75 -5.69
CA ASN A 181 -0.11 -20.70 -6.42
C ASN A 181 1.37 -20.52 -6.02
N THR A 182 1.94 -21.52 -5.35
CA THR A 182 3.33 -21.51 -4.86
C THR A 182 4.37 -21.49 -5.98
N ALA A 183 4.01 -21.89 -7.20
CA ALA A 183 4.89 -21.81 -8.38
C ALA A 183 5.00 -20.39 -8.95
N THR A 184 4.16 -19.46 -8.48
CA THR A 184 4.10 -18.08 -9.00
C THR A 184 4.50 -17.08 -7.94
N ARG A 185 5.09 -15.95 -8.36
CA ARG A 185 5.40 -14.85 -7.44
C ARG A 185 4.11 -14.10 -7.11
N GLN A 186 3.78 -14.02 -5.83
CA GLN A 186 2.52 -13.45 -5.35
C GLN A 186 2.77 -12.12 -4.63
N TRP A 187 2.16 -11.06 -5.15
CA TRP A 187 2.27 -9.69 -4.65
C TRP A 187 0.90 -9.14 -4.27
N VAL A 188 0.84 -8.34 -3.21
CA VAL A 188 -0.35 -7.54 -2.88
C VAL A 188 0.08 -6.09 -2.78
N LEU A 189 -0.43 -5.26 -3.69
CA LEU A 189 -0.08 -3.85 -3.79
C LEU A 189 -1.26 -2.98 -3.40
N PHE A 190 -1.09 -2.26 -2.30
CA PHE A 190 -2.05 -1.30 -1.79
C PHE A 190 -1.76 0.10 -2.33
N ASP A 191 -2.80 0.89 -2.59
CA ASP A 191 -2.63 2.33 -2.86
C ASP A 191 -2.31 3.08 -1.57
N ARG A 192 -1.20 3.83 -1.54
CA ARG A 192 -0.84 4.69 -0.40
C ARG A 192 -1.85 5.81 -0.19
N HIS A 193 -2.49 6.31 -1.25
CA HIS A 193 -3.44 7.42 -1.16
C HIS A 193 -4.86 6.99 -0.81
N ASP A 194 -5.09 5.68 -0.73
CA ASP A 194 -6.35 5.15 -0.22
C ASP A 194 -6.27 5.02 1.32
N GLY A 195 -7.01 5.89 2.00
CA GLY A 195 -7.07 5.90 3.46
C GLY A 195 -7.63 4.61 4.08
N ALA A 196 -8.24 3.73 3.28
CA ALA A 196 -8.67 2.41 3.75
C ALA A 196 -7.52 1.39 3.84
N HIS A 197 -6.39 1.65 3.18
CA HIS A 197 -5.27 0.71 3.10
C HIS A 197 -4.19 0.91 4.17
N TYR A 198 -4.27 1.96 4.97
CA TYR A 198 -3.28 2.19 6.02
C TYR A 198 -3.86 2.99 7.18
N ARG A 199 -3.44 2.64 8.40
CA ARG A 199 -3.61 3.50 9.57
C ARG A 199 -2.26 4.11 9.90
N ALA A 200 -2.16 5.44 9.85
CA ALA A 200 -0.91 6.13 10.14
C ALA A 200 -0.49 5.91 11.60
N ALA A 201 0.78 5.52 11.82
CA ALA A 201 1.38 5.30 13.14
C ALA A 201 2.55 6.28 13.43
N GLY A 202 2.54 7.42 12.73
CA GLY A 202 3.57 8.47 12.81
C GLY A 202 4.74 8.22 11.86
N GLN A 203 5.92 8.72 12.22
CA GLN A 203 7.14 8.60 11.43
C GLN A 203 8.30 8.07 12.25
N VAL A 204 9.26 7.43 11.59
CA VAL A 204 10.52 6.98 12.20
C VAL A 204 11.69 7.48 11.37
N GLN A 205 12.74 7.93 12.06
CA GLN A 205 13.98 8.33 11.41
C GLN A 205 14.87 7.09 11.22
N VAL A 206 15.20 6.80 9.98
CA VAL A 206 16.07 5.69 9.59
C VAL A 206 17.26 6.23 8.82
N ARG A 207 18.33 5.44 8.72
CA ARG A 207 19.46 5.77 7.87
C ARG A 207 19.61 4.68 6.81
N THR A 208 19.45 5.04 5.55
CA THR A 208 19.63 4.14 4.40
C THR A 208 20.62 4.77 3.44
N ARG A 209 21.52 3.99 2.83
CA ARG A 209 22.58 4.53 1.94
C ARG A 209 23.34 5.71 2.54
N ARG A 210 23.63 5.65 3.85
CA ARG A 210 24.31 6.69 4.64
C ARG A 210 23.55 8.03 4.77
N GLN A 211 22.30 8.12 4.33
CA GLN A 211 21.45 9.31 4.44
C GLN A 211 20.35 9.11 5.48
N ASP A 212 20.13 10.12 6.32
CA ASP A 212 19.02 10.13 7.25
C ASP A 212 17.72 10.44 6.52
N GLN A 213 16.72 9.60 6.72
CA GLN A 213 15.42 9.69 6.09
C GLN A 213 14.32 9.55 7.14
N ARG A 214 13.27 10.34 7.00
CA ARG A 214 12.02 10.12 7.74
C ARG A 214 11.12 9.28 6.88
N ILE A 215 10.75 8.12 7.40
CA ILE A 215 9.82 7.22 6.74
C ILE A 215 8.53 7.14 7.56
N ASP A 216 7.43 6.84 6.89
CA ASP A 216 6.14 6.71 7.54
C ASP A 216 6.02 5.33 8.19
N LYS A 217 5.39 5.34 9.36
CA LYS A 217 4.97 4.15 10.08
C LYS A 217 3.48 3.92 9.83
N ILE A 218 3.10 2.67 9.69
CA ILE A 218 1.72 2.25 9.62
C ILE A 218 1.44 1.13 10.62
N SER A 219 0.19 1.07 11.05
CA SER A 219 -0.38 -0.12 11.68
C SER A 219 -1.12 -0.90 10.60
N PRO A 220 -0.64 -2.10 10.24
CA PRO A 220 -1.30 -2.92 9.21
C PRO A 220 -2.66 -3.45 9.71
N THR A 221 -3.55 -3.77 8.79
CA THR A 221 -4.80 -4.49 9.11
C THR A 221 -4.54 -5.99 9.35
N SER A 222 -5.50 -6.69 9.96
CA SER A 222 -5.46 -8.15 10.14
C SER A 222 -5.22 -8.88 8.81
N GLY A 223 -5.97 -8.51 7.76
CA GLY A 223 -5.79 -9.08 6.42
C GLY A 223 -4.38 -8.86 5.85
N GLN A 224 -3.80 -7.67 6.04
CA GLN A 224 -2.43 -7.38 5.60
C GLN A 224 -1.38 -8.22 6.33
N GLN A 225 -1.53 -8.37 7.66
CA GLN A 225 -0.64 -9.20 8.47
C GLN A 225 -0.71 -10.67 8.04
N ARG A 226 -1.91 -11.23 7.88
CA ARG A 226 -2.11 -12.62 7.44
C ARG A 226 -1.51 -12.89 6.07
N LEU A 227 -1.68 -11.97 5.11
CA LEU A 227 -1.06 -12.08 3.79
C LEU A 227 0.48 -12.07 3.88
N ALA A 228 1.06 -11.18 4.68
CA ALA A 228 2.51 -11.12 4.89
C ALA A 228 3.06 -12.40 5.55
N GLN A 229 2.37 -12.94 6.56
CA GLN A 229 2.69 -14.21 7.23
C GLN A 229 2.60 -15.40 6.27
N ALA A 230 1.62 -15.41 5.36
CA ALA A 230 1.50 -16.39 4.28
C ALA A 230 2.50 -16.18 3.13
N GLN A 231 3.57 -15.43 3.38
CA GLN A 231 4.69 -15.17 2.47
C GLN A 231 4.31 -14.42 1.18
N PHE A 232 3.15 -13.77 1.09
CA PHE A 232 2.91 -12.80 0.03
C PHE A 232 3.86 -11.61 0.16
N ALA A 233 4.29 -11.06 -0.97
CA ALA A 233 5.04 -9.81 -0.98
C ALA A 233 4.05 -8.63 -0.91
N VAL A 234 3.89 -8.08 0.30
CA VAL A 234 3.00 -6.96 0.58
C VAL A 234 3.75 -5.64 0.41
N ALA A 235 3.16 -4.67 -0.31
CA ALA A 235 3.74 -3.34 -0.49
C ALA A 235 2.68 -2.28 -0.79
N TRP A 236 3.07 -1.00 -0.74
CA TRP A 236 2.23 0.13 -1.13
C TRP A 236 2.80 0.82 -2.38
N ARG A 237 1.93 1.35 -3.23
CA ARG A 237 2.32 2.19 -4.38
C ARG A 237 2.11 3.66 -4.06
N ASP A 238 3.06 4.48 -4.46
CA ASP A 238 3.07 5.93 -4.25
C ASP A 238 3.75 6.58 -5.46
N ASP A 239 2.96 7.07 -6.42
CA ASP A 239 3.40 7.77 -7.64
C ASP A 239 4.81 7.42 -8.15
N GLY A 240 4.95 6.26 -8.81
CA GLY A 240 6.23 5.80 -9.38
C GLY A 240 7.22 5.19 -8.37
N THR A 241 6.83 5.14 -7.10
CA THR A 241 7.58 4.51 -6.00
C THR A 241 6.79 3.30 -5.47
N LEU A 242 7.53 2.28 -5.09
CA LEU A 242 7.06 1.14 -4.32
C LEU A 242 7.56 1.28 -2.88
N LEU A 243 6.65 1.21 -1.92
CA LEU A 243 6.94 1.28 -0.50
C LEU A 243 6.93 -0.13 0.08
N LEU A 244 8.10 -0.63 0.46
CA LEU A 244 8.22 -1.94 1.08
C LEU A 244 8.13 -1.84 2.61
N PRO A 245 7.31 -2.68 3.25
CA PRO A 245 7.22 -2.71 4.68
C PRO A 245 8.43 -3.43 5.29
N PHE A 246 8.92 -2.90 6.40
CA PHE A 246 9.72 -3.66 7.38
C PHE A 246 9.08 -3.51 8.75
N GLY A 247 9.18 -4.51 9.61
CA GLY A 247 8.60 -4.43 10.95
C GLY A 247 9.57 -3.74 11.90
N GLY A 248 9.04 -2.88 12.78
CA GLY A 248 9.80 -2.24 13.83
C GLY A 248 9.36 -2.71 15.21
N HIS A 249 10.32 -2.95 16.08
CA HIS A 249 10.13 -3.36 17.46
C HIS A 249 10.78 -2.33 18.38
N PRO A 250 10.06 -1.75 19.36
CA PRO A 250 10.73 -0.98 20.40
C PRO A 250 11.68 -1.90 21.15
N ILE A 251 12.87 -1.41 21.49
CA ILE A 251 13.84 -2.19 22.27
C ILE A 251 14.37 -1.40 23.46
N THR A 252 14.57 -2.14 24.55
CA THR A 252 15.35 -1.73 25.70
C THR A 252 16.63 -2.53 25.71
N TYR A 253 17.78 -1.85 25.80
CA TYR A 253 19.06 -2.53 25.99
C TYR A 253 19.33 -2.68 27.49
N PRO A 254 19.47 -3.91 28.02
CA PRO A 254 19.85 -4.08 29.41
C PRO A 254 21.28 -3.52 29.61
N PRO A 255 21.50 -2.68 30.64
CA PRO A 255 22.82 -2.18 30.99
C PRO A 255 23.79 -3.32 31.32
N ARG A 256 25.06 -3.21 30.88
CA ARG A 256 26.14 -4.09 31.33
C ARG A 256 26.90 -3.45 32.49
N ALA A 257 27.62 -4.26 33.27
CA ALA A 257 28.34 -3.81 34.47
C ALA A 257 29.33 -2.65 34.26
N THR A 258 29.84 -2.46 33.04
CA THR A 258 30.80 -1.41 32.66
C THR A 258 30.18 -0.26 31.87
N GLU A 259 28.86 -0.12 31.88
CA GLU A 259 28.13 0.88 31.10
C GLU A 259 27.26 1.74 32.03
N ASP A 260 27.44 3.07 32.01
CA ASP A 260 26.53 4.03 32.64
C ASP A 260 25.62 4.63 31.57
N TRP A 261 24.34 4.30 31.65
CA TRP A 261 23.33 4.74 30.69
C TRP A 261 22.55 5.98 31.12
N SER A 262 23.03 6.74 32.11
CA SER A 262 22.43 8.01 32.49
C SER A 262 22.63 9.10 31.42
N GLY A 263 21.61 9.94 31.20
CA GLY A 263 21.63 11.05 30.24
C GLY A 263 20.92 10.79 28.90
N SER A 264 20.78 11.85 28.09
CA SER A 264 19.93 11.85 26.88
C SER A 264 20.47 10.97 25.74
N ALA A 265 21.79 10.90 25.57
CA ALA A 265 22.44 10.10 24.52
C ALA A 265 22.45 8.59 24.83
N ALA A 266 22.20 8.21 26.08
CA ALA A 266 22.19 6.85 26.58
C ALA A 266 20.77 6.31 26.84
N SER A 267 19.73 7.11 26.59
CA SER A 267 18.35 6.64 26.76
C SER A 267 17.92 5.71 25.61
N TRP A 268 17.43 4.52 25.98
CA TRP A 268 16.82 3.54 25.08
C TRP A 268 15.34 3.81 24.80
N GLN A 269 14.71 4.81 25.44
CA GLN A 269 13.25 5.06 25.39
C GLN A 269 12.67 5.26 23.98
N ARG A 270 13.52 5.52 22.97
CA ARG A 270 13.10 5.73 21.58
C ARG A 270 13.83 4.82 20.59
N ASP A 271 14.57 3.83 21.08
CA ASP A 271 15.31 2.92 20.21
C ASP A 271 14.41 1.80 19.70
N TRP A 272 14.80 1.25 18.55
CA TRP A 272 14.03 0.24 17.87
C TRP A 272 14.95 -0.67 17.06
N LYS A 273 14.47 -1.90 16.84
CA LYS A 273 15.07 -2.86 15.91
C LYS A 273 14.12 -3.18 14.77
N ILE A 274 14.67 -3.48 13.60
CA ILE A 274 13.88 -4.00 12.48
C ILE A 274 13.75 -5.52 12.54
N SER A 275 12.65 -6.05 12.03
CA SER A 275 12.53 -7.44 11.60
C SER A 275 12.98 -7.60 10.15
N HIS A 276 13.63 -8.74 9.86
CA HIS A 276 14.25 -9.04 8.57
C HIS A 276 13.63 -10.26 7.89
N PRO A 277 13.55 -10.28 6.54
CA PRO A 277 13.53 -9.15 5.60
C PRO A 277 12.11 -8.57 5.44
N ARG A 278 11.16 -9.08 6.22
CA ARG A 278 9.74 -8.72 6.22
C ARG A 278 9.33 -8.42 7.66
N PRO A 279 8.21 -7.72 7.86
CA PRO A 279 7.68 -7.56 9.20
C PRO A 279 7.41 -8.92 9.85
N ALA A 280 8.05 -9.17 10.98
CA ALA A 280 7.81 -10.38 11.77
C ALA A 280 6.45 -10.32 12.47
N ASP A 281 5.97 -11.49 12.88
CA ASP A 281 4.81 -11.57 13.76
C ASP A 281 5.12 -10.83 15.08
N GLY A 282 4.20 -9.98 15.53
CA GLY A 282 4.41 -9.10 16.69
C GLY A 282 5.24 -7.83 16.44
N ALA A 283 5.50 -7.42 15.19
CA ALA A 283 6.02 -6.08 14.91
C ALA A 283 5.06 -4.99 15.40
N ALA A 284 5.57 -4.04 16.19
CA ALA A 284 4.75 -2.98 16.80
C ALA A 284 4.23 -1.98 15.77
N TRP A 285 4.96 -1.81 14.66
CA TRP A 285 4.60 -0.96 13.52
C TRP A 285 5.32 -1.45 12.26
N TRP A 286 4.82 -1.07 11.09
CA TRP A 286 5.51 -1.30 9.81
C TRP A 286 6.05 0.02 9.27
N GLY A 287 7.36 0.09 9.01
CA GLY A 287 8.00 1.22 8.34
C GLY A 287 7.95 1.04 6.82
N LEU A 288 7.63 2.10 6.09
CA LEU A 288 7.47 2.08 4.64
C LEU A 288 8.72 2.63 3.92
N LEU A 289 9.53 1.73 3.37
CA LEU A 289 10.78 2.07 2.71
C LEU A 289 10.58 2.31 1.20
N PRO A 290 10.91 3.49 0.67
CA PRO A 290 10.73 3.78 -0.75
C PRO A 290 11.78 3.12 -1.63
N LEU A 291 11.30 2.42 -2.67
CA LEU A 291 12.08 1.83 -3.76
C LEU A 291 11.47 2.25 -5.11
N PRO A 292 12.24 2.30 -6.21
CA PRO A 292 11.68 2.64 -7.51
C PRO A 292 10.73 1.54 -8.01
N LEU A 293 9.57 1.91 -8.59
CA LEU A 293 8.52 0.97 -9.02
C LEU A 293 9.02 -0.13 -9.99
N ARG A 294 10.04 0.19 -10.81
CA ARG A 294 10.70 -0.76 -11.73
C ARG A 294 11.21 -2.02 -11.04
N ALA A 295 11.39 -1.98 -9.72
CA ALA A 295 11.73 -3.15 -8.93
C ALA A 295 10.72 -4.29 -9.18
N LEU A 296 9.41 -4.02 -9.26
CA LEU A 296 8.36 -5.04 -9.41
C LEU A 296 8.53 -5.96 -10.62
N ALA A 297 9.13 -5.45 -11.70
CA ALA A 297 9.14 -6.11 -13.00
C ALA A 297 10.44 -6.87 -13.28
N ALA A 298 11.42 -6.83 -12.37
CA ALA A 298 12.69 -7.54 -12.48
C ALA A 298 12.91 -8.43 -11.25
N PRO A 299 13.76 -9.48 -11.33
CA PRO A 299 14.29 -10.16 -10.14
C PRO A 299 14.95 -9.19 -9.12
N ALA A 300 15.24 -7.97 -9.57
CA ALA A 300 15.87 -6.89 -8.83
C ALA A 300 15.10 -6.38 -7.60
N LEU A 301 13.79 -6.60 -7.44
CA LEU A 301 13.11 -6.16 -6.22
C LEU A 301 13.65 -6.86 -4.98
N LEU A 302 13.83 -8.18 -5.06
CA LEU A 302 14.41 -8.94 -3.96
C LEU A 302 15.83 -8.43 -3.67
N GLY A 303 16.63 -8.14 -4.70
CA GLY A 303 17.96 -7.57 -4.53
C GLY A 303 17.93 -6.18 -3.85
N ALA A 304 17.16 -5.24 -4.39
CA ALA A 304 17.09 -3.87 -3.87
C ALA A 304 16.48 -3.82 -2.45
N ALA A 305 15.47 -4.65 -2.18
CA ALA A 305 14.89 -4.80 -0.85
C ALA A 305 15.91 -5.37 0.13
N VAL A 306 16.60 -6.45 -0.24
CA VAL A 306 17.64 -7.06 0.60
C VAL A 306 18.73 -6.04 0.90
N THR A 307 19.27 -5.34 -0.09
CA THR A 307 20.28 -4.28 0.14
C THR A 307 19.77 -3.20 1.08
N ALA A 308 18.54 -2.73 0.87
CA ALA A 308 18.00 -1.66 1.70
C ALA A 308 17.70 -2.13 3.14
N MET A 309 17.35 -3.40 3.34
CA MET A 309 17.25 -4.00 4.67
C MET A 309 18.62 -4.15 5.33
N THR A 310 19.64 -4.62 4.60
CA THR A 310 21.03 -4.70 5.11
C THR A 310 21.56 -3.32 5.53
N ASP A 311 21.27 -2.26 4.78
CA ASP A 311 21.62 -0.89 5.15
C ASP A 311 20.96 -0.45 6.46
N LEU A 312 19.66 -0.79 6.64
CA LEU A 312 18.93 -0.49 7.88
C LEU A 312 19.51 -1.24 9.08
N GLU A 313 19.92 -2.49 8.89
CA GLU A 313 20.56 -3.32 9.93
C GLU A 313 21.91 -2.75 10.33
N ALA A 314 22.74 -2.40 9.36
CA ALA A 314 24.04 -1.77 9.62
C ALA A 314 23.86 -0.45 10.38
N ALA A 315 22.86 0.35 10.01
CA ALA A 315 22.52 1.58 10.73
C ALA A 315 22.04 1.30 12.16
N GLN A 316 21.23 0.27 12.38
CA GLN A 316 20.80 -0.16 13.71
C GLN A 316 22.00 -0.58 14.58
N SER A 317 22.83 -1.48 14.08
CA SER A 317 24.03 -1.97 14.77
C SER A 317 25.01 -0.82 15.08
N GLY A 318 25.18 0.12 14.15
CA GLY A 318 25.98 1.32 14.35
C GLY A 318 25.44 2.24 15.44
N ARG A 319 24.11 2.46 15.50
CA ARG A 319 23.46 3.22 16.59
C ARG A 319 23.67 2.55 17.94
N GLU A 320 23.48 1.23 18.01
CA GLU A 320 23.71 0.47 19.25
C GLU A 320 25.17 0.60 19.70
N ALA A 321 26.13 0.34 18.81
CA ALA A 321 27.56 0.41 19.12
C ALA A 321 27.99 1.80 19.60
N TYR A 322 27.51 2.86 18.93
CA TYR A 322 27.78 4.25 19.33
C TYR A 322 27.26 4.55 20.74
N ARG A 323 26.01 4.19 21.03
CA ARG A 323 25.40 4.45 22.33
C ARG A 323 26.08 3.65 23.45
N ARG A 324 26.41 2.38 23.20
CA ARG A 324 27.23 1.57 24.13
C ARG A 324 28.59 2.20 24.38
N GLY A 325 29.25 2.72 23.34
CA GLY A 325 30.50 3.47 23.46
C GLY A 325 30.36 4.66 24.41
N LYS A 326 29.33 5.49 24.22
CA LYS A 326 29.03 6.63 25.09
C LYS A 326 28.73 6.23 26.53
N ALA A 327 28.00 5.14 26.73
CA ALA A 327 27.72 4.63 28.07
C ALA A 327 28.99 4.15 28.79
N ARG A 328 29.92 3.51 28.09
CA ARG A 328 31.23 3.12 28.62
C ARG A 328 32.12 4.34 28.92
N GLU A 329 32.16 5.33 28.03
CA GLU A 329 32.90 6.58 28.25
C GLU A 329 32.44 7.28 29.54
N ARG A 330 31.12 7.34 29.75
CA ARG A 330 30.53 7.97 30.93
C ARG A 330 30.82 7.19 32.21
N TYR A 331 30.71 5.87 32.17
CA TYR A 331 31.11 5.01 33.29
C TYR A 331 32.57 5.24 33.68
N ALA A 332 33.48 5.27 32.69
CA ALA A 332 34.90 5.53 32.92
C ALA A 332 35.15 6.91 33.52
N GLN A 333 34.41 7.94 33.11
CA GLN A 333 34.49 9.28 33.70
C GLN A 333 34.05 9.30 35.17
N GLN A 334 32.92 8.65 35.50
CA GLN A 334 32.44 8.55 36.88
C GLN A 334 33.38 7.74 37.77
N ALA A 335 33.90 6.62 37.26
CA ALA A 335 34.88 5.82 37.96
C ALA A 335 36.12 6.67 38.30
N ARG A 336 36.66 7.42 37.33
CA ARG A 336 37.79 8.34 37.55
C ARG A 336 37.49 9.41 38.61
N LEU A 337 36.29 10.00 38.60
CA LEU A 337 35.89 10.99 39.61
C LEU A 337 35.74 10.39 41.01
N THR A 338 35.30 9.13 41.11
CA THR A 338 35.12 8.44 42.38
C THR A 338 36.45 7.98 42.96
N THR A 339 37.38 7.51 42.12
CA THR A 339 38.75 7.15 42.53
C THR A 339 39.58 8.38 42.91
N ALA A 340 39.28 9.56 42.33
CA ALA A 340 39.98 10.81 42.63
C ALA A 340 39.48 11.51 43.91
N ARG A 341 38.52 10.96 44.65
CA ARG A 341 38.17 11.50 45.97
C ARG A 341 39.37 11.20 46.90
N PRO A 342 40.12 12.22 47.36
CA PRO A 342 41.24 11.98 48.26
C PRO A 342 40.66 11.30 49.49
N ARG A 343 41.22 10.13 49.82
CA ARG A 343 41.10 9.51 51.14
C ARG A 343 41.47 10.62 52.11
N GLN A 344 40.48 11.26 52.72
CA GLN A 344 40.74 12.15 53.84
C GLN A 344 41.53 11.30 54.82
N LEU A 345 42.76 11.72 55.10
CA LEU A 345 43.59 11.14 56.15
C LEU A 345 42.70 11.04 57.38
N ALA A 346 42.47 9.81 57.84
CA ALA A 346 41.94 9.58 59.17
C ALA A 346 42.97 10.18 60.14
N LEU A 347 42.65 11.34 60.70
CA LEU A 347 43.33 11.86 61.88
C LEU A 347 43.11 10.84 63.01
N PRO A 348 44.16 10.43 63.76
CA PRO A 348 43.99 9.53 64.88
C PRO A 348 43.20 10.27 65.96
N LEU A 349 42.03 9.76 66.35
CA LEU A 349 41.40 10.15 67.60
C LEU A 349 42.21 9.55 68.75
N PRO A 350 42.58 10.32 69.79
CA PRO A 350 43.08 9.76 71.03
C PRO A 350 41.96 9.07 71.80
N ALA A 351 42.33 7.96 72.43
CA ALA A 351 41.49 7.09 73.22
C ALA A 351 41.14 7.68 74.60
N ASP A 352 40.05 7.11 75.13
CA ASP A 352 39.60 7.05 76.52
C ASP A 352 38.94 8.33 77.09
N THR A 353 37.73 8.28 77.65
CA THR A 353 37.37 7.43 78.80
C THR A 353 35.86 7.17 78.87
N ALA A 354 35.51 6.05 79.52
CA ALA A 354 34.26 5.31 79.55
C ALA A 354 33.16 5.77 80.56
N ALA A 355 32.06 5.00 80.55
CA ALA A 355 30.93 4.82 81.50
C ALA A 355 29.67 5.67 81.19
N SER A 356 28.58 5.19 80.55
CA SER A 356 27.60 4.08 80.84
C SER A 356 26.73 4.32 82.09
N PRO A 357 25.47 3.83 82.24
CA PRO A 357 24.47 3.25 81.30
C PRO A 357 23.02 3.81 81.50
N ASP A 358 22.03 3.10 80.94
CA ASP A 358 20.58 3.06 81.23
C ASP A 358 19.62 3.72 80.22
N SER A 359 19.07 2.90 79.31
CA SER A 359 17.66 2.48 79.41
C SER A 359 17.32 1.51 78.28
N THR A 360 17.03 0.28 78.68
CA THR A 360 16.57 -0.84 77.84
C THR A 360 15.03 -0.81 77.78
N ILE A 361 14.49 -1.44 76.72
CA ILE A 361 13.09 -1.93 76.54
C ILE A 361 12.15 -0.84 75.93
N SER A 362 11.34 -1.06 74.88
CA SER A 362 10.76 -2.27 74.32
C SER A 362 10.39 -2.13 72.84
N ALA A 363 10.35 -3.26 72.15
CA ALA A 363 9.59 -3.46 70.92
C ALA A 363 8.09 -3.66 71.23
N ALA A 364 7.22 -3.06 70.43
CA ALA A 364 5.96 -3.65 69.91
C ALA A 364 5.17 -2.62 69.08
N ASP A 365 4.65 -3.11 67.96
CA ASP A 365 3.41 -2.70 67.28
C ASP A 365 3.14 -1.22 67.03
N GLN A 366 3.30 -0.77 65.78
CA GLN A 366 2.20 -0.10 65.07
C GLN A 366 2.17 -0.52 63.59
N THR A 367 0.95 -0.83 63.16
CA THR A 367 0.46 -1.41 61.91
C THR A 367 0.59 -0.50 60.68
N PRO A 368 0.49 -1.06 59.45
CA PRO A 368 0.67 -0.32 58.21
C PRO A 368 -0.58 0.49 57.82
N GLN A 369 -0.43 1.80 57.69
CA GLN A 369 -1.45 2.66 57.08
C GLN A 369 -1.37 2.61 55.54
N SER A 370 -2.42 2.06 54.95
CA SER A 370 -2.79 2.21 53.54
C SER A 370 -3.59 3.52 53.37
N PRO A 371 -3.26 4.36 52.37
CA PRO A 371 -4.24 5.24 51.77
C PRO A 371 -4.55 4.81 50.34
N ALA A 372 -5.80 4.37 50.19
CA ALA A 372 -6.75 4.73 49.14
C ALA A 372 -6.30 4.64 47.67
N ALA A 373 -6.93 3.67 47.00
CA ALA A 373 -7.11 3.59 45.57
C ALA A 373 -7.48 4.95 44.95
N ALA A 374 -6.63 5.46 44.07
CA ALA A 374 -7.04 6.44 43.08
C ALA A 374 -7.88 5.71 42.02
N ALA A 375 -9.17 6.04 42.00
CA ALA A 375 -10.12 5.65 40.97
C ALA A 375 -9.63 6.08 39.57
N PRO A 376 -10.05 5.36 38.51
CA PRO A 376 -9.55 5.55 37.15
C PRO A 376 -9.95 6.91 36.60
N ALA A 377 -9.01 7.57 35.92
CA ALA A 377 -9.31 8.77 35.15
C ALA A 377 -10.30 8.42 34.00
N PRO A 378 -11.32 9.26 33.77
CA PRO A 378 -12.31 9.04 32.71
C PRO A 378 -11.73 9.29 31.32
N ASP A 379 -12.28 8.57 30.34
CA ASP A 379 -12.04 8.72 28.90
C ASP A 379 -12.14 10.18 28.42
N PRO A 380 -11.25 10.61 27.49
CA PRO A 380 -11.56 11.69 26.58
C PRO A 380 -11.95 11.10 25.22
N GLU A 381 -13.15 10.56 25.11
CA GLU A 381 -13.86 10.59 23.83
C GLU A 381 -14.67 11.89 23.75
N THR A 382 -14.75 12.44 22.54
CA THR A 382 -15.56 13.60 22.11
C THR A 382 -15.13 15.00 22.58
N ALA A 383 -14.09 15.54 21.95
CA ALA A 383 -14.12 16.88 21.35
C ALA A 383 -12.87 17.17 20.50
N ALA A 384 -12.90 16.81 19.20
CA ALA A 384 -12.10 17.52 18.20
C ALA A 384 -12.69 17.32 16.80
N HIS A 385 -13.45 18.33 16.40
CA HIS A 385 -13.93 18.61 15.05
C HIS A 385 -12.88 18.40 13.94
N GLU A 386 -13.33 17.76 12.87
CA GLU A 386 -13.20 18.22 11.48
C GLU A 386 -11.87 18.87 11.04
N GLY A 387 -10.76 18.16 11.19
CA GLY A 387 -9.49 18.51 10.56
C GLY A 387 -9.34 18.03 9.11
N ARG A 388 -10.34 18.20 8.22
CA ARG A 388 -10.11 17.96 6.78
C ARG A 388 -9.06 18.96 6.29
N PRO A 389 -7.94 18.56 5.65
CA PRO A 389 -6.97 19.53 5.15
C PRO A 389 -7.63 20.41 4.09
N ARG A 390 -7.91 21.68 4.46
CA ARG A 390 -8.52 22.73 3.61
C ARG A 390 -7.79 22.92 2.26
N ARG A 391 -6.53 22.47 2.16
CA ARG A 391 -5.74 22.46 0.92
C ARG A 391 -6.33 21.56 -0.17
N TRP A 392 -6.94 20.42 0.17
CA TRP A 392 -7.45 19.47 -0.83
C TRP A 392 -8.71 19.97 -1.56
N ARG A 393 -9.57 20.75 -0.87
CA ARG A 393 -10.75 21.38 -1.51
C ARG A 393 -10.36 22.51 -2.48
N ARG A 394 -9.24 23.21 -2.26
CA ARG A 394 -8.72 24.21 -3.21
C ARG A 394 -8.16 23.56 -4.48
N TRP A 395 -7.40 22.46 -4.35
CA TRP A 395 -6.86 21.72 -5.50
C TRP A 395 -7.95 21.11 -6.40
N ARG A 396 -9.02 20.53 -5.82
CA ARG A 396 -10.16 20.05 -6.61
C ARG A 396 -10.90 21.16 -7.36
N ARG A 397 -11.04 22.36 -6.78
CA ARG A 397 -11.65 23.51 -7.47
C ARG A 397 -10.76 24.06 -8.59
N LEU A 398 -9.44 24.01 -8.42
CA LEU A 398 -8.48 24.45 -9.44
C LEU A 398 -8.46 23.50 -10.63
N LEU A 399 -8.45 22.18 -10.38
CA LEU A 399 -8.55 21.14 -11.42
C LEU A 399 -9.90 21.13 -12.14
N ALA A 400 -10.99 21.49 -11.45
CA ALA A 400 -12.31 21.66 -12.08
C ALA A 400 -12.36 22.89 -13.00
N ARG A 401 -11.68 23.99 -12.65
CA ARG A 401 -11.61 25.20 -13.49
C ARG A 401 -10.72 25.01 -14.72
N LEU A 402 -9.68 24.19 -14.64
CA LEU A 402 -8.81 23.83 -15.76
C LEU A 402 -9.43 22.82 -16.74
N ARG A 403 -10.60 22.25 -16.42
CA ARG A 403 -11.38 21.38 -17.33
C ARG A 403 -12.47 22.11 -18.11
N HIS A 404 -12.70 23.38 -17.82
CA HIS A 404 -13.70 24.24 -18.47
C HIS A 404 -13.09 25.41 -19.25
N ARG A 405 -11.77 25.41 -19.41
CA ARG A 405 -11.04 26.12 -20.47
C ARG A 405 -10.45 25.07 -21.39
#